data_AF-C8RXY4-F1
#
_entry.id   AF-C8RXY4-F1
#
_cell.length_a   1.000
_cell.length_b   1.000
_cell.length_c   1.000
_cell.angle_alpha   90.00
_cell.angle_beta   90.00
_cell.angle_gamma   90.00
#
_symmetry.space_group_name_H-M   'P 1'
#
loop_
_entity.id
_entity.type
_entity.pdbx_description
1 polymer ?
#
loop_
_entity_poly.entity_id
_entity_poly.type
_entity_poly.pdbx_seq_one_letter_code
_entity_poly.pdbx_strand_id
1 'polypeptide(L)'
;MQLTEADPKGLVRESYAIDGITAAECRSIFVDWALSLPLTLSTPEALAALIAHYAAALPDHPMSGVLQAGLAAPEAPRRKGGRSTRVEGGSRKLRPLA
;
A
#
# COMPACT_ATOMS: atom_id res chain seq x y z
N MET A 1 -4.21 -17.29 15.27
CA MET A 1 -3.02 -17.31 14.38
C MET A 1 -1.81 -16.88 15.17
N GLN A 2 -0.67 -17.54 14.99
CA GLN A 2 0.58 -17.14 15.64
C GLN A 2 1.29 -16.04 14.85
N LEU A 3 2.06 -15.18 15.52
CA LEU A 3 2.72 -14.06 14.84
C LEU A 3 3.75 -14.51 13.80
N THR A 4 4.42 -15.64 14.05
CA THR A 4 5.36 -16.27 13.09
C THR A 4 4.66 -16.84 11.86
N GLU A 5 3.38 -17.16 11.93
CA GLU A 5 2.56 -17.56 10.77
C GLU A 5 2.06 -16.33 10.02
N ALA A 6 1.68 -15.29 10.77
CA ALA A 6 1.19 -14.03 10.21
C ALA A 6 2.29 -13.21 9.53
N ASP A 7 3.54 -13.29 9.98
CA ASP A 7 4.71 -12.63 9.40
C ASP A 7 5.90 -13.61 9.30
N PRO A 8 5.84 -14.57 8.35
CA PRO A 8 6.82 -15.66 8.25
C PRO A 8 8.23 -15.19 7.92
N LYS A 9 8.36 -14.03 7.29
CA LYS A 9 9.65 -13.41 6.95
C LYS A 9 10.09 -12.35 7.96
N GLY A 10 9.23 -11.93 8.90
CA GLY A 10 9.53 -10.85 9.84
C GLY A 10 9.53 -9.45 9.21
N LEU A 11 8.96 -9.28 8.02
CA LEU A 11 8.99 -8.01 7.28
C LEU A 11 8.21 -6.91 8.00
N VAL A 12 7.06 -7.26 8.57
CA VAL A 12 6.24 -6.32 9.33
C VAL A 12 6.94 -6.00 10.64
N ARG A 13 7.46 -7.00 11.37
CA ARG A 13 8.28 -6.80 12.57
C ARG A 13 9.42 -5.80 12.32
N GLU A 14 10.17 -5.99 11.24
CA GLU A 14 11.35 -5.19 10.93
C GLU A 14 10.98 -3.75 10.59
N SER A 15 9.85 -3.52 9.93
CA SER A 15 9.40 -2.15 9.66
C SER A 15 9.21 -1.30 10.92
N TYR A 16 8.77 -1.88 12.04
CA TYR A 16 8.63 -1.17 13.32
C TYR A 16 9.97 -0.88 14.01
N ALA A 17 11.05 -1.53 13.58
CA ALA A 17 12.40 -1.33 14.11
C ALA A 17 13.22 -0.31 13.30
N ILE A 18 12.75 0.11 12.13
CA ILE A 18 13.46 1.06 11.27
C ILE A 18 13.11 2.49 11.71
N ASP A 19 14.11 3.19 12.25
CA ASP A 19 13.97 4.59 12.62
C ASP A 19 13.75 5.48 11.38
N GLY A 20 12.81 6.42 11.47
CA GLY A 20 12.50 7.35 10.39
C GLY A 20 11.84 6.75 9.14
N ILE A 21 11.39 5.48 9.16
CA ILE A 21 10.72 4.86 8.01
C ILE A 21 9.48 5.65 7.58
N THR A 22 9.26 5.79 6.28
CA THR A 22 8.12 6.52 5.75
C THR A 22 6.92 5.62 5.47
N ALA A 23 5.73 6.23 5.38
CA ALA A 23 4.52 5.50 4.95
C ALA A 23 4.64 4.91 3.54
N ALA A 24 5.44 5.51 2.65
CA ALA A 24 5.68 4.98 1.31
C ALA A 24 6.50 3.68 1.34
N GLU A 25 7.55 3.64 2.16
CA GLU A 25 8.36 2.44 2.38
C GLU A 25 7.54 1.35 3.08
N CYS A 26 6.73 1.71 4.09
CA CYS A 26 5.82 0.77 4.74
C CYS A 26 4.84 0.12 3.76
N ARG A 27 4.30 0.86 2.78
CA ARG A 27 3.43 0.30 1.74
C ARG A 27 4.16 -0.72 0.85
N SER A 28 5.42 -0.46 0.49
CA SER A 28 6.23 -1.41 -0.27
C SER A 28 6.48 -2.70 0.51
N ILE A 29 6.85 -2.58 1.79
CA ILE A 29 7.05 -3.72 2.69
C ILE A 29 5.74 -4.52 2.85
N PHE A 30 4.61 -3.83 3.02
CA PHE A 30 3.30 -4.48 3.13
C PHE A 30 2.94 -5.32 1.91
N VAL A 31 3.25 -4.86 0.69
CA VAL A 31 3.03 -5.65 -0.53
C VAL A 31 3.93 -6.88 -0.56
N ASP A 32 5.21 -6.76 -0.22
CA ASP A 32 6.12 -7.92 -0.17
C ASP A 32 5.70 -8.93 0.91
N TRP A 33 5.25 -8.43 2.07
CA TRP A 33 4.64 -9.25 3.12
C TRP A 33 3.44 -10.03 2.59
N ALA A 34 2.47 -9.37 1.94
CA ALA A 34 1.28 -10.02 1.41
C ALA A 34 1.62 -11.10 0.37
N LEU A 35 2.64 -10.86 -0.47
CA LEU A 35 3.15 -11.83 -1.45
C LEU A 35 3.91 -12.99 -0.82
N SER A 36 4.40 -12.83 0.42
CA SER A 36 5.11 -13.87 1.15
C SER A 36 4.20 -14.87 1.87
N LEU A 37 2.91 -14.55 2.02
CA LEU A 37 1.96 -15.42 2.70
C LEU A 37 1.70 -16.70 1.90
N PRO A 38 1.69 -17.88 2.55
CA PRO A 38 1.20 -19.11 1.93
C PRO A 38 -0.23 -18.96 1.40
N LEU A 39 -0.53 -19.58 0.26
CA LEU A 39 -1.87 -19.53 -0.36
C LEU A 39 -2.97 -20.15 0.52
N THR A 40 -2.60 -20.97 1.50
CA THR A 40 -3.51 -21.59 2.47
C THR A 40 -3.84 -20.66 3.65
N LEU A 41 -3.16 -19.53 3.79
CA LEU A 41 -3.36 -18.59 4.89
C LEU A 41 -4.34 -17.48 4.50
N SER A 42 -5.23 -17.15 5.44
CA SER A 42 -6.16 -16.03 5.28
C SER A 42 -5.44 -14.70 5.51
N THR A 43 -5.30 -13.90 4.46
CA THR A 43 -4.68 -12.56 4.55
C THR A 43 -5.37 -11.65 5.57
N PRO A 44 -6.72 -11.56 5.63
CA PRO A 44 -7.39 -10.75 6.65
C PRO A 44 -7.10 -11.21 8.09
N GLU A 45 -7.00 -12.53 8.33
CA GLU A 45 -6.66 -13.05 9.66
C GLU A 45 -5.20 -12.76 10.05
N ALA A 46 -4.27 -12.89 9.10
CA ALA A 46 -2.88 -12.53 9.30
C ALA A 46 -2.73 -11.04 9.60
N LEU A 47 -3.44 -10.20 8.85
CA LEU A 47 -3.45 -8.76 9.05
C LEU A 47 -4.02 -8.38 10.43
N ALA A 48 -5.13 -9.00 10.84
CA ALA A 48 -5.72 -8.78 12.15
C ALA A 48 -4.76 -9.17 13.30
N ALA A 49 -4.03 -10.28 13.16
CA ALA A 49 -3.02 -10.69 14.14
C ALA A 49 -1.88 -9.66 14.28
N LEU A 50 -1.39 -9.12 13.16
CA LEU A 50 -0.34 -8.11 13.15
C LEU A 50 -0.79 -6.78 13.74
N ILE A 51 -2.02 -6.36 13.45
CA ILE A 51 -2.63 -5.16 14.04
C ILE A 51 -2.76 -5.29 15.55
N ALA A 52 -3.31 -6.42 16.01
CA ALA A 52 -3.50 -6.67 17.43
C ALA A 52 -2.18 -6.67 18.20
N HIS A 53 -1.08 -7.11 17.57
CA HIS A 53 0.22 -7.16 18.21
C HIS A 53 0.99 -5.84 18.13
N TYR A 54 1.15 -5.26 16.95
CA TYR A 54 2.02 -4.10 16.74
C TYR A 54 1.26 -2.77 16.78
N ALA A 55 0.16 -2.67 16.02
CA ALA A 55 -0.54 -1.39 15.87
C ALA A 55 -1.25 -0.95 17.15
N ALA A 56 -1.63 -1.89 18.02
CA ALA A 56 -2.17 -1.59 19.34
C ALA A 56 -1.15 -0.90 20.26
N ALA A 57 0.13 -1.27 20.18
CA ALA A 57 1.20 -0.71 21.00
C ALA A 57 1.81 0.57 20.40
N LEU A 58 1.83 0.68 19.07
CA LEU A 58 2.46 1.78 18.34
C LEU A 58 1.48 2.37 17.29
N PRO A 59 0.36 2.98 17.71
CA PRO A 59 -0.69 3.41 16.78
C PRO A 59 -0.22 4.48 15.78
N ASP A 60 0.73 5.32 16.17
CA ASP A 60 1.24 6.43 15.34
C ASP A 60 2.38 6.02 14.39
N HIS A 61 2.84 4.77 14.45
CA HIS A 61 3.86 4.28 13.53
C HIS A 61 3.29 4.19 12.10
N PRO A 62 4.01 4.61 11.04
CA PRO A 62 3.50 4.61 9.68
C PRO A 62 3.05 3.23 9.19
N MET A 63 3.68 2.14 9.65
CA MET A 63 3.22 0.78 9.33
C MET A 63 1.84 0.49 9.95
N SER A 64 1.52 0.99 11.15
CA SER A 64 0.22 0.80 11.79
C SER A 64 -0.91 1.34 10.91
N GLY A 65 -0.73 2.53 10.36
CA GLY A 65 -1.68 3.11 9.40
C GLY A 65 -1.84 2.28 8.13
N VAL A 66 -0.74 1.71 7.61
CA VAL A 66 -0.78 0.83 6.42
C VAL A 66 -1.52 -0.47 6.72
N LEU A 67 -1.27 -1.11 7.87
CA LEU A 67 -1.95 -2.35 8.24
C LEU A 67 -3.47 -2.11 8.40
N GLN A 68 -3.87 -1.04 9.09
CA GLN A 68 -5.28 -0.69 9.26
C GLN A 68 -5.96 -0.38 7.92
N ALA A 69 -5.29 0.34 7.02
CA ALA A 69 -5.79 0.60 5.68
C ALA A 69 -5.94 -0.68 4.84
N GLY A 70 -5.10 -1.70 5.07
CA GLY A 70 -5.20 -2.99 4.40
C GLY A 70 -6.43 -3.81 4.79
N LEU A 71 -7.04 -3.56 5.97
CA LEU A 71 -8.32 -4.17 6.35
C LEU A 71 -9.51 -3.50 5.67
N ALA A 72 -9.39 -2.21 5.32
CA ALA A 72 -10.43 -1.55 4.55
C ALA A 72 -10.49 -2.16 3.15
N ALA A 73 -11.66 -2.65 2.76
CA ALA A 73 -11.86 -3.21 1.42
C ALA A 73 -11.38 -2.19 0.37
N PRO A 74 -10.55 -2.61 -0.62
CA PRO A 74 -10.10 -1.68 -1.64
C PRO A 74 -11.32 -1.13 -2.37
N GLU A 75 -11.46 0.19 -2.38
CA GLU A 75 -12.44 0.87 -3.20
C GLU A 75 -12.20 0.41 -4.66
N ALA A 76 -13.25 -0.11 -5.31
CA ALA A 76 -13.13 -0.82 -6.58
C ALA A 76 -12.17 -0.08 -7.54
N PRO A 77 -11.16 -0.75 -8.11
CA PRO A 77 -10.09 -0.09 -8.84
C PRO A 77 -10.65 0.75 -10.00
N ARG A 78 -10.72 2.07 -9.78
CA ARG A 78 -11.11 3.03 -10.83
C ARG A 78 -9.96 3.15 -11.80
N ARG A 79 -10.04 2.43 -12.92
CA ARG A 79 -9.14 2.58 -14.06
C ARG A 79 -9.19 4.03 -14.55
N LYS A 80 -8.24 4.87 -14.13
CA LYS A 80 -7.91 6.11 -14.86
C LYS A 80 -7.17 5.68 -16.14
N GLY A 81 -7.93 5.30 -17.16
CA GLY A 81 -7.40 4.94 -18.46
C GLY A 81 -6.55 6.09 -19.01
N GLY A 82 -5.29 5.80 -19.36
CA GLY A 82 -4.31 6.76 -19.88
C GLY A 82 -4.57 7.22 -21.31
N ARG A 83 -5.76 7.78 -21.59
CA ARG A 83 -6.10 8.33 -22.93
C ARG A 83 -6.26 9.85 -22.99
N SER A 84 -6.27 10.56 -21.86
CA SER A 84 -6.54 12.01 -21.81
C SER A 84 -5.30 12.91 -21.83
N THR A 85 -4.08 12.38 -21.97
CA THR A 85 -2.85 13.20 -22.12
C THR A 85 -2.58 13.64 -23.56
N ARG A 86 -3.49 13.41 -24.52
CA ARG A 86 -3.32 13.84 -25.92
C ARG A 86 -4.46 14.72 -26.44
N VAL A 87 -4.62 15.87 -25.81
CA VAL A 87 -5.23 17.12 -26.29
C VAL A 87 -4.64 18.15 -25.33
N GLU A 88 -3.91 19.20 -25.71
CA GLU A 88 -4.11 20.16 -26.79
C GLU A 88 -2.89 21.10 -26.78
N GLY A 89 -2.40 21.60 -27.93
CA GLY A 89 -1.35 22.63 -27.91
C GLY A 89 -0.69 22.90 -29.25
N GLY A 90 -1.39 23.55 -30.18
CA GLY A 90 -0.78 23.97 -31.43
C GLY A 90 -1.66 24.74 -32.40
N SER A 91 -2.52 25.65 -31.92
CA SER A 91 -3.23 26.59 -32.79
C SER A 91 -2.25 27.58 -33.43
N ARG A 92 -1.78 27.29 -34.65
CA ARG A 92 -1.08 28.27 -35.48
C ARG A 92 -2.10 29.05 -36.29
N LYS A 93 -2.37 30.30 -35.87
CA LYS A 93 -3.23 31.24 -36.59
C LYS A 93 -2.65 31.51 -37.98
N LEU A 94 -3.40 31.16 -39.02
CA LEU A 94 -3.14 31.62 -40.39
C LEU A 94 -3.68 33.06 -40.52
N ARG A 95 -2.79 33.97 -40.94
CA ARG A 95 -3.09 35.36 -41.29
C ARG A 95 -3.82 35.41 -42.64
N PRO A 96 -4.68 36.41 -42.91
CA PRO A 96 -5.34 36.54 -44.21
C PRO A 96 -4.39 37.10 -45.27
N LEU A 97 -4.52 36.64 -46.51
CA LEU A 97 -3.88 37.18 -47.70
C LEU A 97 -4.58 38.47 -48.16
N ALA A 98 -3.78 39.39 -48.69
CA ALA A 98 -4.21 40.51 -49.52
C ALA A 98 -4.74 40.04 -50.89
#